data_AF-A0A0M3HIY3-F1
#
_entry.id   AF-A0A0M3HIY3-F1
#
_cell.length_a   1.000
_cell.length_b   1.000
_cell.length_c   1.000
_cell.angle_alpha   90.00
_cell.angle_beta   90.00
_cell.angle_gamma   90.00
#
_symmetry.space_group_name_H-M   'P 1'
#
loop_
_entity.id
_entity.type
_entity.pdbx_description
1 polymer ?
#
loop_
_entity_poly.entity_id
_entity_poly.type
_entity_poly.pdbx_seq_one_letter_code
_entity_poly.pdbx_strand_id
1 'polypeptide(L)'
;MYRKQNIFLSVLGLMSNSVRYCVICATLLLVSHGAPIGAIHELLGGNWKYVGQATVSKFVEVKPGKFKKELSSDASHLSDKSNLRPW
;
A
#
# COMPACT_ATOMS: atom_id res chain seq x y z
N MET A 1 11.83 -12.05 20.28
CA MET A 1 10.49 -12.35 19.74
C MET A 1 10.20 -11.33 18.64
N TYR A 2 10.42 -11.67 17.38
CA TYR A 2 10.29 -10.71 16.26
C TYR A 2 8.81 -10.59 15.85
N ARG A 3 8.21 -9.41 16.07
CA ARG A 3 6.84 -9.11 15.61
C ARG A 3 6.87 -8.81 14.12
N LYS A 4 6.14 -9.61 13.32
CA LYS A 4 5.89 -9.32 11.90
C LYS A 4 5.06 -8.04 11.80
N GLN A 5 5.61 -7.00 11.18
CA GLN A 5 4.88 -5.77 10.85
C GLN A 5 4.35 -5.88 9.42
N ASN A 6 3.04 -5.69 9.24
CA ASN A 6 2.40 -5.65 7.93
C ASN A 6 2.02 -4.21 7.60
N ILE A 7 2.36 -3.72 6.40
CA ILE A 7 1.89 -2.42 5.91
C ILE A 7 0.91 -2.66 4.77
N PHE A 8 -0.32 -2.15 4.90
CA PHE A 8 -1.34 -2.18 3.85
C PHE A 8 -1.51 -0.78 3.26
N LEU A 9 -1.45 -0.64 1.93
CA LEU A 9 -1.69 0.63 1.24
C LEU A 9 -2.92 0.58 0.35
N SER A 10 -3.82 1.56 0.44
CA SER A 10 -4.97 1.71 -0.46
C SER A 10 -5.13 3.15 -0.97
N VAL A 11 -5.45 3.30 -2.27
CA VAL A 11 -5.74 4.60 -2.91
C VAL A 11 -7.23 4.93 -2.77
N LEU A 12 -7.58 6.06 -2.13
CA LEU A 12 -8.95 6.57 -2.09
C LEU A 12 -9.05 7.88 -2.90
N GLY A 13 -9.79 7.86 -4.01
CA GLY A 13 -9.98 9.04 -4.87
C GLY A 13 -11.06 9.97 -4.35
N LEU A 14 -10.70 10.90 -3.47
CA LEU A 14 -11.48 12.12 -3.17
C LEU A 14 -10.51 13.28 -2.89
N MET A 15 -10.82 14.46 -3.42
CA MET A 15 -10.03 15.68 -3.37
C MET A 15 -9.76 16.15 -1.92
N SER A 16 -8.73 15.62 -1.26
CA SER A 16 -8.17 16.15 -0.01
C SER A 16 -6.82 15.49 0.32
N ASN A 17 -5.76 16.28 0.54
CA ASN A 17 -4.38 15.83 0.82
C ASN A 17 -4.18 15.33 2.27
N SER A 18 -5.10 14.53 2.80
CA SER A 18 -5.03 14.02 4.18
C SER A 18 -4.57 12.56 4.20
N VAL A 19 -3.36 12.31 4.70
CA VAL A 19 -2.86 10.96 4.97
C VAL A 19 -3.44 10.49 6.31
N ARG A 20 -4.17 9.37 6.31
CA ARG A 20 -4.68 8.74 7.55
C ARG A 20 -3.99 7.40 7.77
N TYR A 21 -3.54 7.15 9.00
CA TYR A 21 -2.96 5.88 9.44
C TYR A 21 -3.77 5.29 10.59
N CYS A 22 -3.96 3.98 10.59
CA CYS A 22 -4.55 3.23 11.70
C CYS A 22 -3.57 2.15 12.16
N VAL A 23 -3.29 2.10 13.46
CA VAL A 23 -2.39 1.11 14.07
C VAL A 23 -3.25 0.03 14.73
N ILE A 24 -3.36 -1.14 14.08
CA ILE A 24 -3.93 -2.33 14.72
C ILE A 24 -2.76 -3.15 15.28
N CYS A 25 -2.27 -2.77 16.48
CA CYS A 25 -1.27 -3.38 17.39
C CYS A 25 0.07 -3.97 16.85
N ALA A 26 0.17 -4.29 15.55
CA ALA A 26 1.36 -4.73 14.82
C ALA A 26 1.22 -4.54 13.29
N THR A 27 0.10 -4.00 12.79
CA THR A 27 -0.16 -3.77 11.36
C THR A 27 -0.49 -2.29 11.15
N LEU A 28 0.16 -1.67 10.17
CA LEU A 28 -0.05 -0.27 9.78
C LEU A 28 -0.83 -0.24 8.46
N LEU A 29 -2.04 0.32 8.50
CA LEU A 29 -2.80 0.59 7.28
C LEU A 29 -2.60 2.06 6.92
N LEU A 30 -2.11 2.32 5.71
CA LEU A 30 -1.88 3.63 5.15
C LEU A 30 -2.81 3.87 3.96
N VAL A 31 -3.67 4.87 4.06
CA VAL A 31 -4.55 5.27 2.95
C VAL A 31 -4.06 6.62 2.44
N SER A 32 -3.72 6.68 1.15
CA SER A 32 -3.13 7.88 0.56
C SER A 32 -3.38 7.95 -0.96
N HIS A 33 -2.79 8.93 -1.63
CA HIS A 33 -2.93 9.15 -3.08
C HIS A 33 -1.91 8.34 -3.90
N GLY A 34 -2.09 8.28 -5.21
CA GLY A 34 -1.22 7.53 -6.11
C GLY A 34 0.27 7.92 -6.01
N ALA A 35 0.58 9.22 -5.94
CA ALA A 35 1.94 9.72 -5.84
C ALA A 35 2.69 9.30 -4.54
N PRO A 36 2.17 9.55 -3.33
CA PRO A 36 2.84 9.10 -2.10
C PRO A 36 2.90 7.56 -1.99
N ILE A 37 1.93 6.82 -2.54
CA ILE A 37 2.00 5.35 -2.58
C ILE A 37 3.08 4.87 -3.54
N GLY A 38 3.23 5.52 -4.70
CA GLY A 38 4.33 5.28 -5.64
C GLY A 38 5.71 5.48 -5.00
N ALA A 39 5.86 6.55 -4.20
CA ALA A 39 7.11 6.83 -3.48
C ALA A 39 7.42 5.75 -2.43
N ILE A 40 6.42 5.25 -1.71
CA ILE A 40 6.61 4.15 -0.75
C ILE A 40 6.95 2.84 -1.47
N HIS A 41 6.36 2.60 -2.64
CA HIS A 41 6.72 1.47 -3.49
C HIS A 41 8.16 1.53 -3.98
N GLU A 42 8.66 2.72 -4.31
CA GLU A 42 10.06 2.95 -4.63
C GLU A 42 10.95 2.70 -3.40
N LEU A 43 10.61 3.28 -2.25
CA LEU A 43 11.41 3.16 -1.02
C LEU A 43 11.48 1.72 -0.49
N LEU A 44 10.36 0.99 -0.48
CA LEU A 44 10.27 -0.35 0.11
C LEU A 44 10.51 -1.48 -0.91
N GLY A 45 10.28 -1.22 -2.19
CA GLY A 45 10.33 -2.21 -3.27
C GLY A 45 11.39 -1.95 -4.34
N GLY A 46 12.13 -0.85 -4.24
CA GLY A 46 13.22 -0.46 -5.13
C GLY A 46 12.79 0.01 -6.52
N ASN A 47 11.49 0.12 -6.80
CA ASN A 47 10.97 0.56 -8.09
C ASN A 47 9.70 1.39 -7.92
N TRP A 48 9.66 2.55 -8.56
CA TRP A 48 8.46 3.37 -8.63
C TRP A 48 7.36 2.63 -9.41
N LYS A 49 6.18 2.50 -8.80
CA LYS A 49 5.02 1.89 -9.45
C LYS A 49 3.74 2.55 -8.99
N TYR A 50 3.03 3.18 -9.91
CA TYR A 50 1.66 3.62 -9.68
C TYR A 50 0.74 2.41 -9.50
N VAL A 51 -0.20 2.52 -8.57
CA VAL A 51 -1.16 1.47 -8.23
C VAL A 51 -2.57 1.98 -8.48
N GLY A 52 -3.47 1.06 -8.82
CA GLY A 52 -4.86 1.40 -9.09
C GLY A 52 -5.61 1.91 -7.86
N GLN A 53 -6.68 2.67 -8.10
CA GLN A 53 -7.69 3.05 -7.11
C GLN A 53 -8.20 1.82 -6.36
N ALA A 54 -8.35 1.98 -5.04
CA ALA A 54 -8.79 0.94 -4.14
C ALA A 54 -8.02 -0.39 -4.23
N THR A 55 -6.82 -0.42 -4.82
CA THR A 55 -5.98 -1.62 -4.82
C THR A 55 -5.16 -1.71 -3.55
N VAL A 56 -4.79 -2.92 -3.17
CA VAL A 56 -4.06 -3.20 -1.93
C VAL A 56 -2.63 -3.63 -2.22
N SER A 57 -1.67 -2.99 -1.55
CA SER A 57 -0.27 -3.44 -1.56
C SER A 57 0.17 -3.80 -0.14
N LYS A 58 0.89 -4.92 -0.01
CA LYS A 58 1.30 -5.49 1.29
C LYS A 58 2.80 -5.64 1.34
N PHE A 59 3.41 -5.01 2.34
CA PHE A 59 4.83 -5.15 2.65
C PHE A 59 4.97 -5.84 4.00
N VAL A 60 5.84 -6.85 4.06
CA VAL A 60 6.15 -7.61 5.27
C VAL A 60 7.63 -7.47 5.57
N GLU A 61 7.96 -7.05 6.78
CA GLU A 61 9.35 -7.01 7.23
C GLU A 61 9.88 -8.44 7.44
N VAL A 62 10.92 -8.82 6.70
CA VAL A 62 11.55 -10.16 6.79
C VAL A 62 12.81 -10.10 7.65
N LYS A 63 13.51 -8.96 7.63
CA LYS A 63 14.65 -8.63 8.49
C LYS A 63 14.56 -7.15 8.86
N PRO A 64 15.21 -6.69 9.96
CA PRO A 64 15.24 -5.28 10.32
C PRO A 64 15.59 -4.39 9.12
N GLY A 65 14.65 -3.55 8.69
CA GLY A 65 14.82 -2.64 7.55
C GLY A 65 14.77 -3.29 6.16
N LYS A 66 14.47 -4.59 6.05
CA LYS A 66 14.24 -5.28 4.77
C LYS A 66 12.79 -5.73 4.66
N PHE A 67 12.07 -5.08 3.76
CA PHE A 67 10.69 -5.38 3.46
C PHE A 67 10.59 -6.25 2.21
N LYS A 68 9.77 -7.29 2.29
CA LYS A 68 9.34 -8.08 1.14
C LYS A 68 7.95 -7.62 0.74
N LYS A 69 7.81 -7.25 -0.53
CA LYS A 69 6.52 -6.98 -1.15
C LYS A 69 5.82 -8.30 -1.42
N GLU A 70 4.78 -8.61 -0.66
CA GLU A 70 3.96 -9.83 -0.85
C GLU A 70 2.82 -9.59 -1.84
N LEU A 71 2.18 -8.42 -1.78
CA LEU A 71 1.11 -8.02 -2.69
C LEU A 71 1.45 -6.68 -3.31
N SER A 72 1.13 -6.52 -4.59
CA SER A 72 1.34 -5.27 -5.33
C SER A 72 0.12 -4.98 -6.20
N SER A 73 -0.61 -3.92 -5.87
CA SER A 73 -1.82 -3.50 -6.60
C SER A 73 -2.87 -4.60 -6.70
N ASP A 74 -3.07 -5.37 -5.62
CA ASP A 74 -4.07 -6.44 -5.61
C ASP A 74 -5.49 -5.86 -5.67
N ALA A 75 -6.25 -6.35 -6.65
CA ALA A 75 -7.64 -5.98 -6.91
C ALA A 75 -8.58 -7.17 -6.70
N SER A 76 -8.09 -8.30 -6.18
CA SER A 76 -8.87 -9.54 -6.06
C SER A 76 -10.15 -9.37 -5.22
N HIS A 77 -10.11 -8.50 -4.22
CA HIS A 77 -11.22 -8.18 -3.32
C HIS A 77 -12.29 -7.25 -3.92
N LEU A 78 -12.01 -6.61 -5.06
CA LEU A 78 -12.95 -5.69 -5.69
C LEU A 78 -13.99 -6.46 -6.50
N SER A 79 -15.25 -6.12 -6.28
CA SER A 79 -16.38 -6.67 -7.05
C SER A 79 -16.33 -6.26 -8.53
N ASP A 80 -15.81 -5.06 -8.82
CA ASP A 80 -15.60 -4.53 -10.16
C ASP A 80 -14.12 -4.14 -10.34
N LYS A 81 -13.50 -4.64 -11.41
CA LYS A 81 -12.07 -4.48 -11.73
C LYS A 81 -11.85 -3.70 -13.02
N SER A 82 -12.93 -3.22 -13.66
CA SER A 82 -12.88 -2.64 -15.00
C SER A 82 -12.24 -1.25 -15.06
N ASN A 83 -12.27 -0.48 -13.97
CA ASN A 83 -11.86 0.93 -13.95
C ASN A 83 -11.02 1.28 -12.72
N LEU A 84 -9.80 0.74 -12.65
CA LEU A 84 -8.87 0.96 -11.53
C LEU A 84 -8.02 2.23 -11.65
N ARG A 85 -8.09 2.98 -12.76
CA ARG A 85 -7.37 4.26 -13.02
C ARG A 85 -6.00 4.38 -12.32
N PRO A 86 -4.97 3.66 -12.80
CA PRO A 86 -3.63 3.70 -12.22
C PRO A 86 -2.83 4.96 -12.58
N TRP A 87 -3.48 6.01 -13.09
CA TRP A 87 -2.87 7.27 -13.51
C TRP A 87 -3.71 8.44 -13.01
#